data_AF-A0A8T3S3E6-F1
#
_entry.id   AF-A0A8T3S3E6-F1
#
_cell.length_a   1.000
_cell.length_b   1.000
_cell.length_c   1.000
_cell.angle_alpha   90.00
_cell.angle_beta   90.00
_cell.angle_gamma   90.00
#
_symmetry.space_group_name_H-M   'P 1'
#
loop_
_entity.id
_entity.type
_entity.pdbx_description
1 polymer ?
#
loop_
_entity_poly.entity_id
_entity_poly.type
_entity_poly.pdbx_seq_one_letter_code
_entity_poly.pdbx_strand_id
1 'polypeptide(L)'
;EYFGVAAADADEASVGWGGDRAVIATGPDDAFAVAWLLAWDSTDDAAEFLAAYESVVDSLDFPASVTELPSGEILVAHASSEDLLVQTVAAAD
;
A
#
# COMPACT_ATOMS: atom_id res chain seq x y z
N GLU A 1 10.29 5.56 12.05
CA GLU A 1 11.20 4.64 11.36
C GLU A 1 10.34 3.72 10.51
N TYR A 2 10.66 3.55 9.22
CA TYR A 2 10.01 2.59 8.33
C TYR A 2 11.06 1.52 8.03
N PHE A 3 10.89 0.27 8.50
CA PHE A 3 11.84 -0.83 8.26
C PHE A 3 13.29 -0.56 8.70
N GLY A 4 13.47 0.22 9.77
CA GLY A 4 14.81 0.60 10.24
C GLY A 4 15.46 1.72 9.43
N VAL A 5 14.72 2.33 8.50
CA VAL A 5 15.09 3.59 7.83
C VAL A 5 14.42 4.74 8.57
N ALA A 6 15.15 5.84 8.80
CA ALA A 6 14.55 7.02 9.40
C ALA A 6 13.49 7.61 8.46
N ALA A 7 12.42 8.21 9.01
CA ALA A 7 11.33 8.71 8.19
C ALA A 7 11.80 9.73 7.13
N ALA A 8 12.73 10.62 7.50
CA ALA A 8 13.30 11.60 6.58
C ALA A 8 14.06 10.97 5.40
N ASP A 9 14.77 9.86 5.64
CA ASP A 9 15.52 9.18 4.58
C ASP A 9 14.57 8.43 3.63
N ALA A 10 13.47 7.89 4.14
CA ALA A 10 12.41 7.28 3.33
C ALA A 10 11.67 8.34 2.49
N ASP A 11 11.40 9.51 3.07
CA ASP A 11 10.81 10.64 2.35
C ASP A 11 11.74 11.14 1.25
N GLU A 12 13.04 11.32 1.53
CA GLU A 12 14.02 11.73 0.51
C GLU A 12 14.15 10.69 -0.62
N ALA A 13 14.20 9.39 -0.28
CA ALA A 13 14.31 8.32 -1.25
C ALA A 13 13.10 8.21 -2.19
N SER A 14 11.92 8.62 -1.73
CA SER A 14 10.66 8.55 -2.49
C SER A 14 10.34 9.80 -3.30
N VAL A 15 11.14 10.89 -3.20
CA VAL A 15 10.91 12.13 -3.99
C VAL A 15 10.82 11.87 -5.49
N GLY A 16 11.64 10.95 -6.02
CA GLY A 16 11.61 10.57 -7.44
C GLY A 16 10.40 9.71 -7.85
N TRP A 17 9.59 9.30 -6.88
CA TRP A 17 8.39 8.46 -7.01
C TRP A 17 7.15 9.19 -6.46
N GLY A 18 7.13 10.53 -6.52
CA GLY A 18 5.98 11.31 -6.06
C GLY A 18 5.72 11.30 -4.54
N GLY A 19 6.60 10.70 -3.74
CA GLY A 19 6.39 10.51 -2.30
C GLY A 19 5.71 9.19 -1.93
N ASP A 20 5.76 8.20 -2.82
CA ASP A 20 5.33 6.82 -2.55
C ASP A 20 5.92 6.25 -1.26
N ARG A 21 5.09 5.58 -0.47
CA ARG A 21 5.46 5.05 0.85
C ARG A 21 5.02 3.60 0.99
N ALA A 22 5.97 2.71 1.29
CA ALA A 22 5.69 1.30 1.50
C ALA A 22 6.04 0.85 2.93
N VAL A 23 5.18 0.00 3.49
CA VAL A 23 5.36 -0.63 4.80
C VAL A 23 5.13 -2.14 4.71
N ILE A 24 6.09 -2.95 5.17
CA ILE A 24 6.07 -4.42 5.14
C ILE A 24 6.15 -5.00 6.57
N ALA A 25 5.05 -5.14 7.30
CA ALA A 25 5.08 -5.78 8.61
C ALA A 25 5.28 -7.31 8.48
N THR A 26 6.08 -7.89 9.38
CA THR A 26 6.20 -9.36 9.54
C THR A 26 5.93 -9.76 10.98
N GLY A 27 5.43 -10.98 11.17
CA GLY A 27 5.02 -11.52 12.45
C GLY A 27 5.44 -12.99 12.62
N PRO A 28 5.02 -13.64 13.71
CA PRO A 28 5.22 -15.07 13.90
C PRO A 28 4.52 -15.90 12.81
N ASP A 29 4.92 -17.15 12.66
CA ASP A 29 4.28 -18.13 11.76
C ASP A 29 4.18 -17.65 10.30
N ASP A 30 5.23 -16.98 9.82
CA ASP A 30 5.34 -16.40 8.47
C ASP A 30 4.23 -15.38 8.13
N ALA A 31 3.56 -14.83 9.15
CA ALA A 31 2.58 -13.78 8.97
C ALA A 31 3.23 -12.51 8.42
N PHE A 32 2.57 -11.89 7.45
CA PHE A 32 2.99 -10.62 6.88
C PHE A 32 1.80 -9.74 6.51
N ALA A 33 2.09 -8.45 6.39
CA ALA A 33 1.27 -7.46 5.73
C ALA A 33 2.13 -6.45 4.97
N VAL A 34 1.67 -6.02 3.80
CA VAL A 34 2.28 -4.97 2.99
C VAL A 34 1.23 -3.90 2.75
N ALA A 35 1.56 -2.65 3.03
CA ALA A 35 0.83 -1.46 2.61
C ALA A 35 1.73 -0.65 1.69
N TRP A 36 1.22 -0.23 0.55
CA TRP A 36 1.92 0.66 -0.37
C TRP A 36 0.98 1.80 -0.75
N LEU A 37 1.33 2.99 -0.29
CA LEU A 37 0.65 4.23 -0.60
C LEU A 37 1.33 4.87 -1.80
N LEU A 38 0.57 5.08 -2.87
CA LEU A 38 1.01 5.60 -4.15
C LEU A 38 0.50 7.03 -4.33
N ALA A 39 1.43 7.96 -4.55
CA ALA A 39 1.15 9.36 -4.81
C ALA A 39 1.31 9.65 -6.30
N TRP A 40 0.18 9.89 -6.97
CA TRP A 40 0.16 10.17 -8.40
C TRP A 40 0.10 11.68 -8.66
N ASP A 41 0.87 12.13 -9.64
CA ASP A 41 0.79 13.52 -10.14
C ASP A 41 -0.49 13.77 -10.94
N SER A 42 -1.09 12.71 -11.50
CA SER A 42 -2.27 12.74 -12.36
C SER A 42 -3.40 11.92 -11.75
N THR A 43 -4.54 12.56 -11.51
CA THR A 43 -5.74 11.90 -11.01
C THR A 43 -6.30 10.87 -12.00
N ASP A 44 -6.13 11.12 -13.31
CA ASP A 44 -6.59 10.21 -14.35
C ASP A 44 -5.75 8.92 -14.34
N ASP A 45 -4.42 9.04 -14.21
CA ASP A 45 -3.53 7.88 -14.13
C ASP A 45 -3.77 7.07 -12.85
N ALA A 46 -4.03 7.75 -11.72
CA ALA A 46 -4.41 7.10 -10.46
C ALA A 46 -5.69 6.26 -10.60
N ALA A 47 -6.72 6.82 -11.27
CA ALA A 47 -7.97 6.13 -11.50
C ALA A 47 -7.82 4.95 -12.48
N GLU A 48 -7.02 5.09 -13.53
CA GLU A 48 -6.69 4.00 -14.46
C GLU A 48 -5.97 2.86 -13.73
N PHE A 49 -4.99 3.20 -12.87
CA PHE A 49 -4.28 2.22 -12.04
C PHE A 49 -5.21 1.51 -11.07
N LEU A 50 -6.04 2.25 -10.33
CA LEU A 50 -7.01 1.70 -9.39
C LEU A 50 -7.91 0.67 -10.09
N ALA A 51 -8.53 1.04 -11.21
CA ALA A 51 -9.42 0.16 -11.96
C ALA A 51 -8.70 -1.09 -12.51
N ALA A 52 -7.46 -0.94 -12.99
CA ALA A 52 -6.65 -2.07 -13.43
C ALA A 52 -6.35 -3.03 -12.28
N TYR A 53 -6.01 -2.50 -11.11
CA TYR A 53 -5.68 -3.30 -9.93
C TYR A 53 -6.90 -4.02 -9.34
N GLU A 54 -8.05 -3.33 -9.26
CA GLU A 54 -9.33 -3.93 -8.86
C GLU A 54 -9.69 -5.14 -9.74
N SER A 55 -9.36 -5.10 -11.03
CA SER A 55 -9.66 -6.21 -11.95
C SER A 55 -8.90 -7.51 -11.67
N VAL A 56 -7.81 -7.44 -10.90
CA VAL A 56 -6.95 -8.60 -10.61
C VAL A 56 -6.94 -8.99 -9.13
N VAL A 57 -7.46 -8.15 -8.22
CA VAL A 57 -7.32 -8.33 -6.77
C VAL A 57 -7.82 -9.69 -6.27
N ASP A 58 -8.98 -10.13 -6.76
CA ASP A 58 -9.60 -11.41 -6.39
C ASP A 58 -8.86 -12.65 -6.95
N SER A 59 -7.89 -12.44 -7.84
CA SER A 59 -7.10 -13.50 -8.47
C SER A 59 -5.75 -13.75 -7.81
N LEU A 60 -5.38 -12.93 -6.81
CA LEU A 60 -4.10 -13.01 -6.13
C LEU A 60 -4.07 -14.16 -5.11
N ASP A 61 -2.89 -14.76 -4.91
CA ASP A 61 -2.70 -15.89 -4.00
C ASP A 61 -2.85 -15.51 -2.51
N PHE A 62 -2.82 -14.22 -2.20
CA PHE A 62 -2.97 -13.68 -0.85
C PHE A 62 -4.06 -12.61 -0.83
N PRO A 63 -4.79 -12.48 0.29
CA PRO A 63 -5.68 -11.35 0.54
C PRO A 63 -5.06 -10.01 0.16
N ALA A 64 -5.75 -9.26 -0.67
CA ALA A 64 -5.31 -7.97 -1.15
C ALA A 64 -6.48 -7.00 -1.30
N SER A 65 -6.17 -5.71 -1.26
CA SER A 65 -7.13 -4.64 -1.54
C SER A 65 -6.43 -3.48 -2.22
N VAL A 66 -7.19 -2.73 -3.00
CA VAL A 66 -6.79 -1.42 -3.51
C VAL A 66 -7.90 -0.43 -3.19
N THR A 67 -7.55 0.76 -2.70
CA THR A 67 -8.53 1.81 -2.40
C THR A 67 -7.91 3.19 -2.59
N GLU A 68 -8.71 4.15 -3.04
CA GLU A 68 -8.35 5.56 -2.97
C GLU A 68 -8.60 6.08 -1.56
N LEU A 69 -7.64 6.82 -1.00
CA LEU A 69 -7.77 7.50 0.29
C LEU A 69 -8.34 8.92 0.12
N PRO A 70 -8.85 9.56 1.18
CA PRO A 70 -9.32 10.94 1.13
C PRO A 70 -8.25 11.96 0.67
N SER A 71 -6.97 11.62 0.76
CA SER A 71 -5.85 12.44 0.25
C SER A 71 -5.73 12.41 -1.29
N GLY A 72 -6.39 11.48 -1.96
CA GLY A 72 -6.23 11.18 -3.39
C GLY A 72 -5.09 10.19 -3.70
N GLU A 73 -4.36 9.74 -2.67
CA GLU A 73 -3.37 8.67 -2.80
C GLU A 73 -4.08 7.31 -2.95
N ILE A 74 -3.46 6.38 -3.69
CA ILE A 74 -3.96 5.01 -3.83
C ILE A 74 -3.22 4.11 -2.84
N LEU A 75 -3.96 3.45 -1.95
CA LEU A 75 -3.45 2.42 -1.06
C LEU A 75 -3.63 1.05 -1.69
N VAL A 76 -2.53 0.33 -1.92
CA VAL A 76 -2.52 -1.10 -2.19
C VAL A 76 -2.09 -1.82 -0.92
N ALA A 77 -2.89 -2.79 -0.47
CA ALA A 77 -2.56 -3.62 0.68
C ALA A 77 -2.58 -5.10 0.31
N HIS A 78 -1.65 -5.88 0.87
CA HIS A 78 -1.64 -7.34 0.84
C HIS A 78 -1.41 -7.86 2.25
N ALA A 79 -1.97 -9.02 2.56
CA ALA A 79 -1.65 -9.68 3.82
C ALA A 79 -1.76 -11.19 3.71
N SER A 80 -1.06 -11.87 4.62
CA SER A 80 -1.15 -13.33 4.79
C SER A 80 -2.53 -13.84 5.24
N SER A 81 -3.44 -12.97 5.69
CA SER A 81 -4.82 -13.30 6.06
C SER A 81 -5.77 -12.10 5.93
N GLU A 82 -7.07 -12.37 5.80
CA GLU A 82 -8.13 -11.36 5.73
C GLU A 82 -8.13 -10.42 6.96
N ASP A 83 -7.96 -10.97 8.16
CA ASP A 83 -7.93 -10.17 9.40
C ASP A 83 -6.76 -9.18 9.42
N LEU A 84 -5.60 -9.61 8.91
CA LEU A 84 -4.43 -8.73 8.78
C LEU A 84 -4.62 -7.71 7.66
N LEU A 85 -5.28 -8.07 6.56
CA LEU A 85 -5.61 -7.12 5.49
C LEU A 85 -6.49 -5.99 6.02
N VAL A 86 -7.57 -6.33 6.74
CA VAL A 86 -8.48 -5.35 7.35
C VAL A 86 -7.74 -4.42 8.32
N GLN A 87 -6.86 -4.98 9.17
CA GLN A 87 -6.04 -4.17 10.09
C GLN A 87 -5.06 -3.26 9.35
N THR A 88 -4.50 -3.74 8.23
CA THR A 88 -3.53 -2.98 7.41
C THR A 88 -4.19 -1.79 6.74
N VAL A 89 -5.36 -1.99 6.14
CA VAL A 89 -6.14 -0.91 5.54
C VAL A 89 -6.56 0.11 6.60
N ALA A 90 -7.08 -0.34 7.74
CA ALA A 90 -7.51 0.55 8.82
C ALA A 90 -6.37 1.33 9.49
N ALA A 91 -5.12 0.89 9.38
CA ALA A 91 -3.95 1.60 9.91
C ALA A 91 -3.39 2.64 8.94
N ALA A 92 -3.82 2.62 7.67
CA ALA A 92 -3.37 3.50 6.61
C ALA A 92 -4.34 4.67 6.31
N ASP A 93 -5.60 4.56 6.77
CA ASP A 93 -6.63 5.61 6.78
C ASP A 93 -6.44 6.55 7.99
#